data_AF-A0ABD6XY77-F1
#
_entry.id   AF-A0ABD6XY77-F1
#
_cell.length_a   1.000
_cell.length_b   1.000
_cell.length_c   1.000
_cell.angle_alpha   90.00
_cell.angle_beta   90.00
_cell.angle_gamma   90.00
#
_symmetry.space_group_name_H-M   'P 1'
#
loop_
_entity.id
_entity.type
_entity.pdbx_description
1 polymer ?
#
loop_
_entity_poly.entity_id
_entity_poly.type
_entity_poly.pdbx_seq_one_letter_code
_entity_poly.pdbx_strand_id
1 'polypeptide(L)'
;MSAFWITLFLLLLAACTLFMAAGWRQRQASTGDRDRLNQRFYHQRIDELAQDEDQGVVAERPLMERELQQTLLADIPPAQTMKSHSSSRWILLPGLIVLIGVSLGTYLKTGGLAQLTGWKQVQQAYPELRARLMDPGAKPLSMEELARLQLGLRTALQTEPDNLADWTMLGRLGMVLNNADIASQAFEHALQLAPNDLALKQDYAEVLTRSPDPQDNRQASLLLQALLKADPQNLRTLSLLAFNAYGQQQYDQAIDAWQTLLGLLPAGDSRHAMIARSIEKARSAAGQQSRQLALTVTLAPKAEKMLPQDGVLYISVSDGASPVPVAVKRMPLSHFPLSLTLDDSNAMMPDRLLSAQHQVEVRVRISRDGSANPRPGDWLGLSAVTPWDGHQPIAVEINQQLP
;
A
#
# COMPACT_ATOMS: atom_id res chain seq x y z
N MET A 1 30.99 3.29 23.78
CA MET A 1 30.06 4.15 24.56
C MET A 1 30.69 5.50 24.90
N SER A 2 31.88 5.55 25.54
CA SER A 2 32.55 6.81 25.88
C SER A 2 32.91 7.68 24.67
N ALA A 3 33.43 7.09 23.59
CA ALA A 3 33.84 7.83 22.39
C ALA A 3 32.71 8.67 21.76
N PHE A 4 31.49 8.13 21.67
CA PHE A 4 30.33 8.82 21.11
C PHE A 4 29.98 10.10 21.88
N TRP A 5 29.93 10.01 23.21
CA TRP A 5 29.65 11.15 24.09
C TRP A 5 30.75 12.19 24.02
N ILE A 6 32.01 11.77 23.93
CA ILE A 6 33.16 12.65 23.75
C ILE A 6 33.04 13.41 22.41
N THR A 7 32.73 12.73 21.31
CA THR A 7 32.55 13.40 20.01
C THR A 7 31.38 14.38 20.01
N LEU A 8 30.24 14.03 20.62
CA LEU A 8 29.09 14.92 20.72
C LEU A 8 29.42 16.17 21.53
N PHE A 9 30.11 15.99 22.66
CA PHE A 9 30.58 17.10 23.49
C PHE A 9 31.56 18.01 22.74
N LEU A 10 32.52 17.45 22.02
CA LEU A 10 33.48 18.22 21.23
C LEU A 10 32.81 19.00 20.09
N LEU A 11 31.82 18.41 19.41
CA LEU A 11 31.04 19.10 18.37
C LEU A 11 30.22 20.26 18.94
N LEU A 12 29.56 20.05 20.09
CA LEU A 12 28.82 21.10 20.77
C LEU A 12 29.76 22.24 21.21
N LEU A 13 30.92 21.88 21.77
CA LEU A 13 31.95 22.84 22.16
C LEU A 13 32.45 23.64 20.95
N ALA A 14 32.73 22.98 19.83
CA ALA A 14 33.11 23.63 18.58
C ALA A 14 32.02 24.60 18.08
N ALA A 15 30.76 24.18 18.07
CA ALA A 15 29.62 25.03 17.67
C ALA A 15 29.50 26.28 18.58
N CYS A 16 29.63 26.10 19.89
CA CYS A 16 29.68 27.19 20.87
C CYS A 16 30.85 28.15 20.59
N THR A 17 32.05 27.62 20.30
CA THR A 17 33.23 28.46 19.99
C THR A 17 33.06 29.24 18.70
N LEU A 18 32.51 28.62 17.64
CA LEU A 18 32.24 29.27 16.36
C LEU A 18 31.17 30.37 16.50
N PHE A 19 30.11 30.10 17.28
CA PHE A 19 29.07 31.09 17.56
C PHE A 19 29.65 32.34 18.26
N MET A 20 30.51 32.13 19.27
CA MET A 20 31.21 33.23 19.93
C MET A 20 32.19 33.96 19.00
N ALA A 21 32.96 33.24 18.18
CA ALA A 21 33.92 33.81 17.25
C ALA A 21 33.24 34.64 16.14
N ALA A 22 32.11 34.18 15.61
CA ALA A 22 31.31 34.89 14.62
C ALA A 22 30.77 36.22 15.18
N GLY A 23 30.22 36.20 16.41
CA GLY A 23 29.77 37.41 17.10
C GLY A 23 30.90 38.41 17.39
N TRP A 24 32.16 37.94 17.44
CA TRP A 24 33.33 38.81 17.62
C TRP A 24 33.70 39.56 16.32
N ARG A 25 33.50 38.94 15.15
CA ARG A 25 33.95 39.47 13.85
C ARG A 25 33.13 40.65 13.32
N GLN A 26 31.87 40.79 13.76
CA GLN A 26 30.94 41.81 13.25
C GLN A 26 31.11 43.23 13.83
N ARG A 27 32.06 43.45 14.77
CA ARG A 27 32.18 44.72 15.52
C ARG A 27 33.28 45.68 15.06
N GLN A 28 34.00 45.39 13.99
CA GLN A 28 35.12 46.21 13.54
C GLN A 28 34.77 47.28 12.49
N ALA A 29 33.53 47.36 11.99
CA ALA A 29 33.09 48.51 11.21
C ALA A 29 32.83 49.70 12.15
N SER A 30 33.90 50.40 12.52
CA SER A 30 33.86 51.53 13.45
C SER A 30 33.39 52.81 12.74
N THR A 31 32.83 53.76 13.49
CA THR A 31 32.52 55.11 12.99
C THR A 31 33.73 55.76 12.31
N GLY A 32 34.95 55.50 12.82
CA GLY A 32 36.19 55.97 12.21
C GLY A 32 36.46 55.46 10.80
N ASP A 33 35.93 54.30 10.40
CA ASP A 33 36.06 53.82 9.01
C ASP A 33 35.11 54.57 8.06
N ARG A 34 33.95 55.01 8.55
CA ARG A 34 33.00 55.83 7.80
C ARG A 34 33.52 57.25 7.62
N ASP A 35 34.02 57.86 8.69
CA ASP A 35 34.57 59.22 8.64
C ASP A 35 35.77 59.30 7.69
N ARG A 36 36.67 58.31 7.75
CA ARG A 36 37.80 58.18 6.81
C ARG A 36 37.37 57.94 5.37
N LEU A 37 36.21 57.34 5.15
CA LEU A 37 35.66 57.15 3.81
C LEU A 37 35.06 58.45 3.28
N ASN A 38 34.31 59.17 4.11
CA ASN A 38 33.71 60.47 3.79
C ASN A 38 34.78 61.53 3.46
N GLN A 39 35.88 61.57 4.22
CA GLN A 39 37.03 62.43 3.90
C GLN A 39 37.66 62.11 2.55
N ARG A 40 37.80 60.81 2.22
CA ARG A 40 38.34 60.40 0.92
C ARG A 40 37.43 60.80 -0.23
N PHE A 41 36.12 60.65 -0.09
CA PHE A 41 35.16 61.11 -1.09
C PHE A 41 35.19 62.62 -1.28
N TYR A 42 35.32 63.39 -0.19
CA TYR A 42 35.46 64.84 -0.28
C TYR A 42 36.69 65.23 -1.11
N HIS A 43 37.88 64.69 -0.78
CA HIS A 43 39.10 65.01 -1.52
C HIS A 43 39.01 64.61 -2.99
N GLN A 44 38.46 63.42 -3.28
CA GLN A 44 38.23 63.00 -4.65
C GLN A 44 37.30 63.97 -5.41
N ARG A 45 36.23 64.47 -4.78
CA ARG A 45 35.32 65.43 -5.40
C ARG A 45 35.94 66.80 -5.63
N ILE A 46 36.85 67.25 -4.76
CA ILE A 46 37.61 68.48 -4.99
C ILE A 46 38.52 68.32 -6.21
N ASP A 47 39.19 67.18 -6.35
CA ASP A 47 40.06 66.90 -7.49
C ASP A 47 39.26 66.80 -8.81
N GLU A 48 38.08 66.15 -8.79
CA GLU A 48 37.15 66.11 -9.93
C GLU A 48 36.66 67.52 -10.30
N LEU A 49 36.31 68.34 -9.31
CA LEU A 49 35.81 69.70 -9.55
C LEU A 49 36.87 70.61 -10.18
N ALA A 50 38.15 70.42 -9.81
CA ALA A 50 39.26 71.13 -10.43
C ALA A 50 39.43 70.75 -11.91
N GLN A 51 39.28 69.47 -12.25
CA GLN A 51 39.34 69.00 -13.64
C GLN A 51 38.15 69.52 -14.47
N ASP A 52 36.96 69.58 -13.88
CA ASP A 52 35.75 70.08 -14.55
C ASP A 52 35.80 71.60 -14.79
N GLU A 53 36.44 72.36 -13.89
CA GLU A 53 36.72 73.79 -14.07
C GLU A 53 37.72 74.03 -15.21
N ASP A 54 38.82 73.26 -15.25
CA ASP A 54 39.81 73.32 -16.34
C ASP A 54 39.19 72.99 -17.72
N GLN A 55 38.14 72.17 -17.74
CA GLN A 55 37.39 71.82 -18.95
C GLN A 55 36.26 72.82 -19.27
N GLY A 56 36.07 73.85 -18.45
CA GLY A 56 35.03 74.87 -18.62
C GLY A 56 33.59 74.38 -18.34
N VAL A 57 33.44 73.24 -17.67
CA VAL A 57 32.14 72.65 -17.30
C VAL A 57 31.56 73.32 -16.06
N VAL A 58 32.41 73.83 -15.18
CA VAL A 58 32.03 74.51 -13.93
C VAL A 58 32.52 75.95 -13.92
N ALA A 59 31.62 76.89 -13.61
CA ALA A 59 31.92 78.33 -13.60
C ALA A 59 32.12 78.93 -12.19
N GLU A 60 31.66 78.24 -11.14
CA GLU A 60 31.59 78.78 -9.77
C GLU A 60 32.12 77.80 -8.72
N ARG A 61 33.34 77.29 -8.94
CA ARG A 61 34.01 76.35 -8.04
C ARG A 61 34.00 76.76 -6.54
N PRO A 62 34.25 78.03 -6.15
CA PRO A 62 34.33 78.40 -4.74
C PRO A 62 33.02 78.16 -3.97
N LEU A 63 31.87 78.22 -4.65
CA LEU A 63 30.57 77.96 -4.03
C LEU A 63 30.35 76.46 -3.83
N MET A 64 30.69 75.64 -4.81
CA MET A 64 30.57 74.18 -4.73
C MET A 64 31.54 73.58 -3.71
N GLU A 65 32.76 74.10 -3.60
CA GLU A 65 33.69 73.69 -2.54
C GLU A 65 33.13 74.00 -1.15
N ARG A 66 32.47 75.15 -0.99
CA ARG A 66 31.85 75.55 0.27
C ARG A 66 30.67 74.64 0.63
N GLU A 67 29.87 74.22 -0.34
CA GLU A 67 28.81 73.24 -0.14
C GLU A 67 29.39 71.88 0.26
N LEU A 68 30.40 71.38 -0.44
CA LEU A 68 31.09 70.13 -0.09
C LEU A 68 31.72 70.17 1.31
N GLN A 69 32.27 71.31 1.73
CA GLN A 69 32.77 71.50 3.09
C GLN A 69 31.64 71.46 4.12
N GLN A 70 30.49 72.06 3.82
CA GLN A 70 29.31 72.00 4.69
C GLN A 70 28.76 70.58 4.80
N THR A 71 28.71 69.83 3.69
CA THR A 71 28.32 68.42 3.68
C THR A 71 29.30 67.58 4.49
N LEU A 72 30.61 67.77 4.31
CA LEU A 72 31.63 67.05 5.08
C LEU A 72 31.53 67.32 6.59
N LEU A 73 31.25 68.58 6.98
CA LEU A 73 31.04 68.95 8.38
C LEU A 73 29.75 68.36 8.96
N ALA A 74 28.70 68.22 8.14
CA ALA A 74 27.46 67.55 8.54
C ALA A 74 27.68 66.02 8.68
N ASP A 75 28.47 65.43 7.78
CA ASP A 75 28.78 64.00 7.74
C ASP A 75 29.84 63.58 8.76
N ILE A 76 30.70 64.51 9.21
CA ILE A 76 31.73 64.30 10.23
C ILE A 76 31.52 65.32 11.36
N PRO A 77 30.55 65.06 12.26
CA PRO A 77 30.30 65.96 13.38
C PRO A 77 31.55 66.14 14.27
N PRO A 78 31.80 67.34 14.81
CA PRO A 78 32.96 67.62 15.65
C PRO A 78 32.96 66.66 16.84
N ALA A 79 34.13 66.06 17.11
CA ALA A 79 34.34 64.91 18.00
C ALA A 79 33.49 64.94 19.29
N GLN A 80 32.24 64.50 19.17
CA GLN A 80 31.48 64.06 20.32
C GLN A 80 32.14 62.75 20.70
N THR A 81 32.70 62.67 21.91
CA THR A 81 33.11 61.40 22.50
C THR A 81 31.85 60.56 22.71
N MET A 82 31.31 60.00 21.64
CA MET A 82 30.30 58.97 21.73
C MET A 82 30.96 57.85 22.50
N LYS A 83 30.51 57.65 23.75
CA LYS A 83 30.93 56.51 24.55
C LYS A 83 30.64 55.28 23.71
N SER A 84 31.69 54.66 23.18
CA SER A 84 31.59 53.35 22.55
C SER A 84 31.00 52.42 23.60
N HIS A 85 29.69 52.18 23.55
CA HIS A 85 29.08 51.08 24.27
C HIS A 85 29.58 49.82 23.56
N SER A 86 30.73 49.32 24.02
CA SER A 86 31.14 47.95 23.77
C SER A 86 29.99 47.09 24.31
N SER A 87 29.10 46.65 23.42
CA SER A 87 27.99 45.78 23.79
C SER A 87 28.61 44.57 24.50
N SER A 88 28.25 44.36 25.76
CA SER A 88 28.93 43.39 26.60
C SER A 88 28.86 42.00 25.96
N ARG A 89 29.95 41.21 25.97
CA ARG A 89 29.99 39.84 25.40
C ARG A 89 28.90 38.93 26.00
N TRP A 90 28.37 39.33 27.15
CA TRP A 90 27.24 38.75 27.84
C TRP A 90 25.95 38.74 27.00
N ILE A 91 25.82 39.55 25.95
CA ILE A 91 24.66 39.53 25.04
C ILE A 91 24.57 38.24 24.21
N LEU A 92 25.67 37.51 24.04
CA LEU A 92 25.71 36.22 23.33
C LEU A 92 25.30 35.04 24.23
N LEU A 93 25.31 35.22 25.56
CA LEU A 93 24.94 34.16 26.51
C LEU A 93 23.50 33.64 26.34
N PRO A 94 22.46 34.46 26.16
CA PRO A 94 21.12 33.93 25.89
C PRO A 94 21.09 33.09 24.61
N GLY A 95 21.79 33.51 23.54
CA GLY A 95 21.92 32.74 22.30
C GLY A 95 22.65 31.40 22.52
N LEU A 96 23.72 31.41 23.32
CA LEU A 96 24.46 30.21 23.69
C LEU A 96 23.62 29.22 24.51
N ILE A 97 22.86 29.72 25.48
CA ILE A 97 21.94 28.91 26.30
C ILE A 97 20.86 28.30 25.41
N VAL A 98 20.29 29.07 24.49
CA VAL A 98 19.32 28.56 23.50
C VAL A 98 19.96 27.49 22.62
N LEU A 99 21.17 27.70 22.11
CA LEU A 99 21.90 26.72 21.28
C LEU A 99 22.10 25.40 22.03
N ILE A 100 22.59 25.45 23.28
CA ILE A 100 22.79 24.26 24.11
C ILE A 100 21.45 23.59 24.42
N GLY A 101 20.44 24.37 24.82
CA GLY A 101 19.11 23.89 25.17
C GLY A 101 18.41 23.19 24.01
N VAL A 102 18.46 23.78 22.81
CA VAL A 102 17.92 23.16 21.58
C VAL A 102 18.70 21.89 21.25
N SER A 103 20.03 21.94 21.25
CA SER A 103 20.86 20.77 20.93
C SER A 103 20.60 19.60 21.88
N LEU A 104 20.55 19.88 23.19
CA LEU A 104 20.25 18.88 24.22
C LEU A 104 18.81 18.37 24.10
N GLY A 105 17.84 19.26 23.91
CA GLY A 105 16.43 18.89 23.74
C GLY A 105 16.22 18.00 22.52
N THR A 106 16.84 18.32 21.38
CA THR A 106 16.83 17.49 20.18
C THR A 106 17.45 16.13 20.47
N TYR A 107 18.63 16.10 21.11
CA TYR A 107 19.30 14.83 21.45
C TYR A 107 18.48 13.97 22.43
N LEU A 108 17.87 14.55 23.46
CA LEU A 108 17.02 13.78 24.38
C LEU A 108 15.80 13.20 23.67
N LYS A 109 15.29 13.88 22.64
CA LYS A 109 14.16 13.42 21.85
C LYS A 109 14.53 12.40 20.77
N THR A 110 15.70 12.52 20.13
CA THR A 110 16.08 11.69 18.95
C THR A 110 17.25 10.74 19.19
N GLY A 111 18.03 10.95 20.24
CA GLY A 111 19.31 10.28 20.51
C GLY A 111 19.20 8.83 21.00
N GLY A 112 18.01 8.24 20.98
CA GLY A 112 17.83 6.81 21.20
C GLY A 112 17.98 6.35 22.66
N LEU A 113 18.04 7.26 23.63
CA LEU A 113 18.32 6.91 25.04
C LEU A 113 17.27 5.95 25.61
N ALA A 114 15.99 6.17 25.32
CA ALA A 114 14.91 5.30 25.76
C ALA A 114 14.98 3.90 25.12
N GLN A 115 15.39 3.82 23.86
CA GLN A 115 15.59 2.57 23.13
C GLN A 115 16.80 1.82 23.70
N LEU A 116 17.88 2.52 24.06
CA LEU A 116 19.06 1.93 24.68
C LEU A 116 18.73 1.37 26.08
N THR A 117 18.02 2.13 26.90
CA THR A 117 17.62 1.65 28.23
C THR A 117 16.65 0.47 28.13
N GLY A 118 15.66 0.56 27.23
CA GLY A 118 14.75 -0.55 26.93
C GLY A 118 15.49 -1.79 26.44
N TRP A 119 16.43 -1.65 25.51
CA TRP A 119 17.25 -2.77 25.04
C TRP A 119 18.07 -3.40 26.17
N LYS A 120 18.70 -2.60 27.04
CA LYS A 120 19.42 -3.13 28.21
C LYS A 120 18.50 -3.92 29.15
N GLN A 121 17.30 -3.39 29.41
CA GLN A 121 16.31 -4.09 30.24
C GLN A 121 15.88 -5.42 29.60
N VAL A 122 15.71 -5.44 28.27
CA VAL A 122 15.45 -6.68 27.53
C VAL A 122 16.59 -7.67 27.65
N GLN A 123 17.85 -7.24 27.50
CA GLN A 123 19.00 -8.14 27.67
C GLN A 123 19.08 -8.75 29.08
N GLN A 124 18.71 -7.99 30.11
CA GLN A 124 18.67 -8.49 31.49
C GLN A 124 17.53 -9.50 31.71
N ALA A 125 16.36 -9.25 31.13
CA ALA A 125 15.18 -10.12 31.29
C ALA A 125 15.20 -11.36 30.36
N TYR A 126 15.98 -11.32 29.28
CA TYR A 126 15.99 -12.34 28.23
C TYR A 126 16.19 -13.78 28.73
N PRO A 127 17.17 -14.08 29.62
CA PRO A 127 17.38 -15.45 30.10
C PRO A 127 16.17 -16.01 30.87
N GLU A 128 15.52 -15.19 31.69
CA GLU A 128 14.33 -15.58 32.45
C GLU A 128 13.12 -15.81 31.54
N LEU A 129 12.88 -14.90 30.59
CA LEU A 129 11.80 -15.05 29.60
C LEU A 129 11.98 -16.32 28.76
N ARG A 130 13.22 -16.62 28.36
CA ARG A 130 13.54 -17.83 27.63
C ARG A 130 13.31 -19.08 28.47
N ALA A 131 13.79 -19.11 29.71
CA ALA A 131 13.58 -20.24 30.62
C ALA A 131 12.08 -20.51 30.86
N ARG A 132 11.29 -19.45 31.06
CA ARG A 132 9.85 -19.54 31.27
C ARG A 132 9.10 -20.07 30.05
N LEU A 133 9.53 -19.73 28.83
CA LEU A 133 8.91 -20.30 27.62
C LEU A 133 9.16 -21.81 27.51
N MET A 134 10.33 -22.27 27.97
CA MET A 134 10.72 -23.68 27.90
C MET A 134 10.12 -24.54 29.04
N ASP A 135 9.45 -23.92 30.01
CA ASP A 135 8.79 -24.60 31.13
C ASP A 135 7.28 -24.81 30.84
N PRO A 136 6.82 -26.07 30.63
CA PRO A 136 5.41 -26.36 30.36
C PRO A 136 4.48 -26.00 31.53
N GLY A 137 4.99 -25.91 32.76
CA GLY A 137 4.22 -25.57 33.96
C GLY A 137 4.15 -24.07 34.25
N ALA A 138 4.90 -23.26 33.51
CA ALA A 138 4.94 -21.82 33.72
C ALA A 138 3.71 -21.11 33.15
N LYS A 139 3.43 -19.92 33.70
CA LYS A 139 2.39 -19.03 33.15
C LYS A 139 2.77 -18.60 31.73
N PRO A 140 1.85 -18.64 30.75
CA PRO A 140 2.12 -18.16 29.39
C PRO A 140 2.67 -16.73 29.36
N LEU A 141 3.54 -16.45 28.41
CA LEU A 141 4.08 -15.10 28.18
C LEU A 141 3.01 -14.22 27.53
N SER A 142 2.91 -12.98 27.99
CA SER A 142 2.12 -11.92 27.37
C SER A 142 2.72 -11.49 26.02
N MET A 143 1.93 -10.80 25.20
CA MET A 143 2.40 -10.33 23.89
C MET A 143 3.58 -9.35 24.01
N GLU A 144 3.62 -8.54 25.08
CA GLU A 144 4.75 -7.66 25.35
C GLU A 144 6.01 -8.44 25.76
N GLU A 145 5.87 -9.46 26.61
CA GLU A 145 6.97 -10.35 26.98
C GLU A 145 7.51 -11.11 25.76
N LEU A 146 6.64 -11.57 24.85
CA LEU A 146 7.04 -12.21 23.60
C LEU A 146 7.80 -11.24 22.69
N ALA A 147 7.37 -9.98 22.58
CA ALA A 147 8.10 -8.96 21.80
C ALA A 147 9.50 -8.68 22.39
N ARG A 148 9.61 -8.62 23.73
CA ARG A 148 10.90 -8.49 24.41
C ARG A 148 11.77 -9.73 24.20
N LEU A 149 11.20 -10.93 24.31
CA LEU A 149 11.90 -12.18 24.02
C LEU A 149 12.42 -12.22 22.58
N GLN A 150 11.60 -11.82 21.60
CA GLN A 150 12.01 -11.71 20.19
C GLN A 150 13.21 -10.76 20.02
N LEU A 151 13.19 -9.59 20.68
CA LEU A 151 14.31 -8.63 20.62
C LEU A 151 15.58 -9.18 21.29
N GLY A 152 15.45 -9.84 22.43
CA GLY A 152 16.56 -10.50 23.13
C GLY A 152 17.17 -11.60 22.26
N LEU A 153 16.33 -12.48 21.70
CA LEU A 153 16.73 -13.58 20.82
C LEU A 153 17.45 -13.07 19.56
N ARG A 154 16.90 -12.05 18.89
CA ARG A 154 17.54 -11.41 17.74
C ARG A 154 18.90 -10.83 18.08
N THR A 155 19.08 -10.31 19.30
CA THR A 155 20.39 -9.80 19.74
C THR A 155 21.38 -10.92 19.99
N ALA A 156 20.96 -12.01 20.65
CA ALA A 156 21.81 -13.18 20.89
C ALA A 156 22.31 -13.83 19.59
N LEU A 157 21.43 -13.90 18.58
CA LEU A 157 21.76 -14.40 17.24
C LEU A 157 22.81 -13.57 16.49
N GLN A 158 23.12 -12.33 16.92
CA GLN A 158 24.23 -11.57 16.33
C GLN A 158 25.60 -12.16 16.69
N THR A 159 25.68 -12.85 17.84
CA THR A 159 26.90 -13.53 18.30
C THR A 159 26.87 -15.03 18.04
N GLU A 160 25.68 -15.62 17.90
CA GLU A 160 25.46 -17.04 17.62
C GLU A 160 24.69 -17.25 16.30
N PRO A 161 25.27 -16.85 15.14
CA PRO A 161 24.57 -16.85 13.85
C PRO A 161 24.25 -18.25 13.33
N ASP A 162 24.92 -19.30 13.81
CA ASP A 162 24.72 -20.68 13.35
C ASP A 162 23.70 -21.46 14.23
N ASN A 163 23.05 -20.79 15.19
CA ASN A 163 22.08 -21.41 16.08
C ASN A 163 20.72 -21.60 15.39
N LEU A 164 20.56 -22.75 14.73
CA LEU A 164 19.34 -23.12 13.99
C LEU A 164 18.06 -23.06 14.84
N ALA A 165 18.13 -23.54 16.08
CA ALA A 165 16.97 -23.59 16.98
C ALA A 165 16.46 -22.17 17.28
N ASP A 166 17.39 -21.24 17.49
CA ASP A 166 17.06 -19.84 17.79
C ASP A 166 16.54 -19.09 16.57
N TRP A 167 17.08 -19.34 15.37
CA TRP A 167 16.49 -18.80 14.13
C TRP A 167 15.07 -19.31 13.89
N THR A 168 14.85 -20.61 14.11
CA THR A 168 13.51 -21.21 13.99
C THR A 168 12.53 -20.58 14.98
N MET A 169 12.96 -20.42 16.23
CA MET A 169 12.17 -19.79 17.27
C MET A 169 11.89 -18.32 16.96
N LEU A 170 12.88 -17.58 16.45
CA LEU A 170 12.70 -16.19 16.04
C LEU A 170 11.67 -16.07 14.91
N GLY A 171 11.71 -16.99 13.93
CA GLY A 171 10.74 -17.05 12.84
C GLY A 171 9.31 -17.24 13.35
N ARG A 172 9.11 -18.21 14.26
CA ARG A 172 7.81 -18.49 14.88
C ARG A 172 7.30 -17.35 15.75
N LEU A 173 8.17 -16.72 16.52
CA LEU A 173 7.84 -15.50 17.28
C LEU A 173 7.40 -14.37 16.35
N GLY A 174 8.10 -14.19 15.23
CA GLY A 174 7.71 -13.24 14.18
C GLY A 174 6.30 -13.50 13.67
N MET A 175 5.92 -14.76 13.43
CA MET A 175 4.56 -15.10 13.03
C MET A 175 3.51 -14.77 14.10
N VAL A 176 3.78 -15.13 15.37
CA VAL A 176 2.87 -14.88 16.50
C VAL A 176 2.67 -13.37 16.72
N LEU A 177 3.74 -12.59 16.58
CA LEU A 177 3.73 -11.13 16.73
C LEU A 177 3.28 -10.40 15.46
N ASN A 178 2.85 -11.15 14.43
CA ASN A 178 2.45 -10.63 13.12
C ASN A 178 3.52 -9.72 12.47
N ASN A 179 4.78 -10.02 12.72
CA ASN A 179 5.93 -9.37 12.11
C ASN A 179 6.49 -10.26 10.99
N ALA A 180 5.92 -10.08 9.80
CA ALA A 180 6.26 -10.88 8.61
C ALA A 180 7.74 -10.73 8.21
N ASP A 181 8.31 -9.54 8.35
CA ASP A 181 9.70 -9.26 7.98
C ASP A 181 10.68 -10.09 8.82
N ILE A 182 10.50 -10.08 10.15
CA ILE A 182 11.32 -10.89 11.07
C ILE A 182 11.09 -12.38 10.82
N ALA A 183 9.83 -12.79 10.62
CA ALA A 183 9.51 -14.19 10.36
C ALA A 183 10.21 -14.71 9.10
N SER A 184 10.11 -13.94 8.00
CA SER A 184 10.68 -14.29 6.70
C SER A 184 12.20 -14.39 6.78
N GLN A 185 12.88 -13.34 7.28
CA GLN A 185 14.34 -13.32 7.40
C GLN A 185 14.85 -14.45 8.29
N ALA A 186 14.18 -14.72 9.41
CA ALA A 186 14.62 -15.75 10.34
C ALA A 186 14.47 -17.17 9.75
N PHE A 187 13.36 -17.47 9.07
CA PHE A 187 13.18 -18.76 8.41
C PHE A 187 14.07 -18.92 7.18
N GLU A 188 14.35 -17.85 6.45
CA GLU A 188 15.31 -17.85 5.35
C GLU A 188 16.71 -18.24 5.87
N HIS A 189 17.19 -17.59 6.94
CA HIS A 189 18.45 -17.97 7.59
C HIS A 189 18.42 -19.40 8.13
N ALA A 190 17.32 -19.83 8.78
CA ALA A 190 17.19 -21.21 9.26
C ALA A 190 17.29 -22.24 8.11
N LEU A 191 16.71 -21.94 6.95
CA LEU A 191 16.80 -22.79 5.76
C LEU A 191 18.18 -22.78 5.09
N GLN A 192 18.97 -21.71 5.24
CA GLN A 192 20.38 -21.72 4.81
C GLN A 192 21.19 -22.73 5.64
N LEU A 193 20.91 -22.84 6.94
CA LEU A 193 21.55 -23.80 7.85
C LEU A 193 21.03 -25.23 7.66
N ALA A 194 19.73 -25.39 7.37
CA ALA A 194 19.06 -26.69 7.22
C ALA A 194 18.16 -26.76 5.97
N PRO A 195 18.74 -26.78 4.75
CA PRO A 195 18.00 -26.63 3.49
C PRO A 195 17.06 -27.79 3.15
N ASN A 196 17.17 -28.92 3.83
CA ASN A 196 16.34 -30.11 3.60
C ASN A 196 15.28 -30.33 4.69
N ASP A 197 15.21 -29.47 5.70
CA ASP A 197 14.21 -29.58 6.76
C ASP A 197 12.82 -29.24 6.22
N LEU A 198 11.94 -30.23 6.20
CA LEU A 198 10.57 -30.09 5.69
C LEU A 198 9.70 -29.22 6.60
N ALA A 199 9.92 -29.26 7.92
CA ALA A 199 9.17 -28.43 8.85
C ALA A 199 9.52 -26.95 8.69
N LEU A 200 10.80 -26.62 8.46
CA LEU A 200 11.21 -25.25 8.16
C LEU A 200 10.69 -24.76 6.82
N LYS A 201 10.69 -25.61 5.78
CA LYS A 201 10.08 -25.27 4.49
C LYS A 201 8.59 -24.98 4.65
N GLN A 202 7.89 -25.77 5.47
CA GLN A 202 6.47 -25.58 5.76
C GLN A 202 6.22 -24.25 6.48
N ASP A 203 6.97 -23.95 7.54
CA ASP A 203 6.83 -22.70 8.29
C ASP A 203 7.20 -21.47 7.43
N TYR A 204 8.26 -21.56 6.61
CA TYR A 204 8.65 -20.48 5.70
C TYR A 204 7.61 -20.25 4.60
N ALA A 205 7.11 -21.32 3.97
CA ALA A 205 6.06 -21.21 2.97
C ALA A 205 4.81 -20.50 3.53
N GLU A 206 4.40 -20.82 4.76
CA GLU A 206 3.27 -20.13 5.40
C GLU A 206 3.50 -18.63 5.57
N VAL A 207 4.71 -18.19 5.91
CA VAL A 207 5.04 -16.76 5.94
C VAL A 207 4.90 -16.15 4.55
N LEU A 208 5.48 -16.79 3.54
CA LEU A 208 5.49 -16.28 2.16
C LEU A 208 4.08 -16.20 1.55
N THR A 209 3.18 -17.14 1.84
CA THR A 209 1.77 -17.09 1.35
C THR A 209 0.96 -15.90 1.87
N ARG A 210 1.44 -15.23 2.93
CA ARG A 210 0.79 -14.03 3.49
C ARG A 210 1.45 -12.74 3.01
N SER A 211 2.53 -12.84 2.25
CA SER A 211 3.23 -11.68 1.71
C SER A 211 2.42 -11.02 0.60
N PRO A 212 2.39 -9.67 0.53
CA PRO A 212 1.82 -8.97 -0.62
C PRO A 212 2.69 -9.07 -1.88
N ASP A 213 3.94 -9.53 -1.79
CA ASP A 213 4.85 -9.64 -2.94
C ASP A 213 4.49 -10.88 -3.80
N PRO A 214 4.16 -10.71 -5.09
CA PRO A 214 3.92 -11.84 -5.98
C PRO A 214 5.10 -12.83 -6.11
N GLN A 215 6.34 -12.41 -5.89
CA GLN A 215 7.51 -13.30 -5.90
C GLN A 215 7.50 -14.26 -4.71
N ASP A 216 7.21 -13.76 -3.52
CA ASP A 216 7.10 -14.56 -2.31
C ASP A 216 6.03 -15.64 -2.48
N ASN A 217 4.86 -15.26 -3.03
CA ASN A 217 3.77 -16.19 -3.30
C ASN A 217 4.17 -17.28 -4.33
N ARG A 218 4.95 -16.93 -5.36
CA ARG A 218 5.50 -17.93 -6.29
C ARG A 218 6.49 -18.88 -5.61
N GLN A 219 7.38 -18.36 -4.78
CA GLN A 219 8.33 -19.16 -4.02
C GLN A 219 7.62 -20.08 -3.02
N ALA A 220 6.56 -19.59 -2.36
CA ALA A 220 5.69 -20.39 -1.52
C ALA A 220 5.08 -21.57 -2.30
N SER A 221 4.57 -21.33 -3.52
CA SER A 221 4.06 -22.42 -4.37
C SER A 221 5.09 -23.51 -4.63
N LEU A 222 6.35 -23.13 -4.92
CA LEU A 222 7.42 -24.11 -5.14
C LEU A 222 7.74 -24.93 -3.89
N LEU A 223 7.81 -24.28 -2.72
CA LEU A 223 8.04 -24.96 -1.44
C LEU A 223 6.89 -25.91 -1.09
N LEU A 224 5.64 -25.45 -1.24
CA LEU A 224 4.43 -26.25 -0.96
C LEU A 224 4.32 -27.46 -1.89
N GLN A 225 4.62 -27.29 -3.18
CA GLN A 225 4.67 -28.41 -4.12
C GLN A 225 5.77 -29.41 -3.76
N ALA A 226 6.94 -28.95 -3.33
CA ALA A 226 8.02 -29.83 -2.86
C ALA A 226 7.61 -30.60 -1.57
N LEU A 227 6.88 -29.95 -0.66
CA LEU A 227 6.34 -30.58 0.55
C LEU A 227 5.30 -31.64 0.23
N LEU A 228 4.39 -31.38 -0.71
CA LEU A 228 3.39 -32.37 -1.15
C LEU A 228 4.01 -33.56 -1.90
N LYS A 229 5.20 -33.43 -2.48
CA LYS A 229 5.93 -34.60 -3.01
C LYS A 229 6.40 -35.52 -1.89
N ALA A 230 6.74 -34.97 -0.72
CA ALA A 230 7.17 -35.75 0.44
C ALA A 230 5.98 -36.33 1.22
N ASP A 231 4.92 -35.54 1.38
CA ASP A 231 3.67 -35.95 2.03
C ASP A 231 2.45 -35.43 1.24
N PRO A 232 1.91 -36.22 0.30
CA PRO A 232 0.78 -35.81 -0.53
C PRO A 232 -0.52 -35.59 0.23
N GLN A 233 -0.63 -36.11 1.46
CA GLN A 233 -1.86 -36.05 2.27
C GLN A 233 -1.79 -34.97 3.36
N ASN A 234 -0.75 -34.14 3.36
CA ASN A 234 -0.60 -33.08 4.34
C ASN A 234 -1.69 -32.00 4.18
N LEU A 235 -2.68 -32.04 5.09
CA LEU A 235 -3.83 -31.14 5.04
C LEU A 235 -3.43 -29.65 5.13
N ARG A 236 -2.40 -29.31 5.91
CA ARG A 236 -1.92 -27.92 6.07
C ARG A 236 -1.28 -27.44 4.78
N THR A 237 -0.42 -28.25 4.17
CA THR A 237 0.24 -27.93 2.90
C THR A 237 -0.77 -27.80 1.75
N LEU A 238 -1.74 -28.71 1.64
CA LEU A 238 -2.82 -28.63 0.65
C LEU A 238 -3.64 -27.35 0.80
N SER A 239 -4.02 -27.01 2.04
CA SER A 239 -4.76 -25.77 2.32
C SER A 239 -3.97 -24.53 1.92
N LEU A 240 -2.69 -24.42 2.33
CA LEU A 240 -1.85 -23.28 1.96
C LEU A 240 -1.66 -23.18 0.44
N LEU A 241 -1.42 -24.31 -0.24
CA LEU A 241 -1.25 -24.32 -1.70
C LEU A 241 -2.52 -23.79 -2.38
N ALA A 242 -3.69 -24.27 -1.97
CA ALA A 242 -4.94 -23.89 -2.59
C ALA A 242 -5.26 -22.39 -2.46
N PHE A 243 -5.11 -21.82 -1.25
CA PHE A 243 -5.32 -20.39 -1.05
C PHE A 243 -4.27 -19.53 -1.76
N ASN A 244 -3.01 -19.96 -1.76
CA ASN A 244 -1.93 -19.27 -2.46
C ASN A 244 -2.12 -19.27 -3.98
N ALA A 245 -2.52 -20.41 -4.55
CA ALA A 245 -2.84 -20.56 -5.97
C ALA A 245 -4.05 -19.68 -6.35
N TYR A 246 -5.10 -19.66 -5.53
CA TYR A 246 -6.26 -18.79 -5.76
C TYR A 246 -5.89 -17.31 -5.76
N GLY A 247 -5.08 -16.86 -4.79
CA GLY A 247 -4.59 -15.47 -4.73
C GLY A 247 -3.77 -15.07 -5.95
N GLN A 248 -3.06 -16.04 -6.54
CA GLN A 248 -2.29 -15.89 -7.78
C GLN A 248 -3.12 -16.13 -9.06
N GLN A 249 -4.46 -16.25 -8.96
CA GLN A 249 -5.38 -16.52 -10.07
C GLN A 249 -5.13 -17.86 -10.80
N GLN A 250 -4.39 -18.78 -10.17
CA GLN A 250 -4.17 -20.14 -10.65
C GLN A 250 -5.34 -21.02 -10.23
N TYR A 251 -6.53 -20.72 -10.75
CA TYR A 251 -7.79 -21.28 -10.26
C TYR A 251 -7.86 -22.80 -10.39
N ASP A 252 -7.35 -23.38 -11.48
CA ASP A 252 -7.32 -24.84 -11.66
C ASP A 252 -6.50 -25.52 -10.56
N GLN A 253 -5.29 -25.01 -10.27
CA GLN A 253 -4.45 -25.55 -9.20
C GLN A 253 -5.11 -25.39 -7.82
N ALA A 254 -5.81 -24.28 -7.59
CA ALA A 254 -6.56 -24.08 -6.35
C ALA A 254 -7.70 -25.09 -6.19
N ILE A 255 -8.45 -25.34 -7.27
CA ILE A 255 -9.54 -26.32 -7.32
C ILE A 255 -9.01 -27.72 -7.02
N ASP A 256 -7.93 -28.14 -7.69
CA ASP A 256 -7.33 -29.47 -7.51
C ASP A 256 -6.86 -29.70 -6.07
N ALA A 257 -6.18 -28.71 -5.49
CA ALA A 257 -5.69 -28.79 -4.11
C ALA A 257 -6.84 -28.82 -3.09
N TRP A 258 -7.90 -28.02 -3.28
CA TRP A 258 -9.09 -28.05 -2.43
C TRP A 258 -9.90 -29.33 -2.57
N GLN A 259 -10.03 -29.88 -3.77
CA GLN A 259 -10.72 -31.17 -3.99
C GLN A 259 -9.97 -32.31 -3.30
N THR A 260 -8.64 -32.33 -3.42
CA THR A 260 -7.78 -33.29 -2.70
C THR A 260 -7.96 -33.14 -1.20
N LEU A 261 -7.91 -31.90 -0.69
CA LEU A 261 -8.14 -31.60 0.72
C LEU A 261 -9.52 -32.10 1.17
N LEU A 262 -10.58 -31.83 0.42
CA LEU A 262 -11.94 -32.23 0.76
C LEU A 262 -12.09 -33.76 0.82
N GLY A 263 -11.43 -34.49 -0.09
CA GLY A 263 -11.43 -35.96 -0.09
C GLY A 263 -10.71 -36.60 1.10
N LEU A 264 -9.79 -35.87 1.74
CA LEU A 264 -9.04 -36.36 2.91
C LEU A 264 -9.69 -35.98 4.25
N LEU A 265 -10.66 -35.07 4.26
CA LEU A 265 -11.30 -34.63 5.50
C LEU A 265 -12.32 -35.67 6.02
N PRO A 266 -12.41 -35.90 7.35
CA PRO A 266 -13.41 -36.81 7.92
C PRO A 266 -14.84 -36.32 7.72
N ALA A 267 -15.77 -37.23 7.42
CA ALA A 267 -17.20 -36.93 7.28
C ALA A 267 -17.74 -36.22 8.55
N GLY A 268 -17.99 -34.91 8.45
CA GLY A 268 -18.43 -34.05 9.56
C GLY A 268 -17.47 -32.93 9.96
N ASP A 269 -16.28 -32.85 9.36
CA ASP A 269 -15.36 -31.73 9.61
C ASP A 269 -16.00 -30.39 9.19
N SER A 270 -15.95 -29.38 10.07
CA SER A 270 -16.59 -28.08 9.84
C SER A 270 -16.05 -27.33 8.61
N ARG A 271 -14.86 -27.69 8.13
CA ARG A 271 -14.22 -27.06 6.96
C ARG A 271 -14.84 -27.47 5.63
N HIS A 272 -15.60 -28.57 5.55
CA HIS A 272 -16.20 -29.07 4.30
C HIS A 272 -16.97 -27.99 3.54
N ALA A 273 -17.88 -27.30 4.23
CA ALA A 273 -18.72 -26.28 3.61
C ALA A 273 -17.92 -25.07 3.11
N MET A 274 -16.85 -24.70 3.82
CA MET A 274 -15.96 -23.61 3.42
C MET A 274 -15.18 -23.98 2.17
N ILE A 275 -14.55 -25.16 2.15
CA ILE A 275 -13.76 -25.65 1.02
C ILE A 275 -14.63 -25.85 -0.22
N ALA A 276 -15.82 -26.43 -0.08
CA ALA A 276 -16.78 -26.57 -1.17
C ALA A 276 -17.14 -25.22 -1.80
N ARG A 277 -17.42 -24.20 -0.97
CA ARG A 277 -17.67 -22.83 -1.49
C ARG A 277 -16.45 -22.22 -2.18
N SER A 278 -15.24 -22.46 -1.67
CA SER A 278 -14.01 -21.99 -2.29
C SER A 278 -13.79 -22.61 -3.68
N ILE A 279 -14.07 -23.91 -3.84
CA ILE A 279 -14.03 -24.61 -5.13
C ILE A 279 -15.01 -23.96 -6.11
N GLU A 280 -16.27 -23.76 -5.72
CA GLU A 280 -17.29 -23.16 -6.58
C GLU A 280 -16.92 -21.72 -6.98
N LYS A 281 -16.39 -20.94 -6.03
CA LYS A 281 -15.91 -19.58 -6.32
C LYS A 281 -14.75 -19.59 -7.32
N ALA A 282 -13.82 -20.54 -7.20
CA ALA A 282 -12.72 -20.67 -8.16
C ALA A 282 -13.18 -21.18 -9.52
N ARG A 283 -14.14 -22.10 -9.59
CA ARG A 283 -14.73 -22.56 -10.86
C ARG A 283 -15.43 -21.43 -11.61
N SER A 284 -16.18 -20.60 -10.89
CA SER A 284 -16.77 -19.38 -11.45
C SER A 284 -15.70 -18.42 -11.96
N ALA A 285 -14.64 -18.17 -11.17
CA ALA A 285 -13.52 -17.30 -11.58
C ALA A 285 -12.69 -17.88 -12.75
N ALA A 286 -12.61 -19.20 -12.87
CA ALA A 286 -11.97 -19.92 -13.98
C ALA A 286 -12.85 -19.98 -15.24
N GLY A 287 -14.09 -19.50 -15.20
CA GLY A 287 -15.06 -19.64 -16.30
C GLY A 287 -15.53 -21.08 -16.54
N GLN A 288 -15.26 -22.01 -15.61
CA GLN A 288 -15.64 -23.43 -15.71
C GLN A 288 -17.11 -23.69 -15.36
N GLN A 289 -17.82 -22.68 -14.88
CA GLN A 289 -19.19 -22.80 -14.38
C GLN A 289 -20.15 -21.86 -15.11
N SER A 290 -20.10 -21.84 -16.44
CA SER A 290 -21.21 -21.29 -17.23
C SER A 290 -22.37 -22.28 -17.17
N ARG A 291 -23.32 -22.07 -16.26
CA ARG A 291 -24.65 -22.69 -16.39
C ARG A 291 -25.26 -22.17 -17.69
N GLN A 292 -25.62 -23.07 -18.59
CA GLN A 292 -26.12 -22.73 -19.92
C GLN A 292 -27.60 -23.05 -20.01
N LEU A 293 -28.41 -22.02 -20.27
CA LEU A 293 -29.83 -22.18 -20.53
C LEU A 293 -30.01 -22.55 -22.00
N ALA A 294 -30.30 -23.83 -22.27
CA ALA A 294 -30.73 -24.27 -23.59
C ALA A 294 -32.19 -23.84 -23.82
N LEU A 295 -32.44 -23.03 -24.84
CA LEU A 295 -33.75 -22.48 -25.19
C LEU A 295 -34.15 -22.92 -26.59
N THR A 296 -35.36 -23.49 -26.70
CA THR A 296 -36.02 -23.76 -27.97
C THR A 296 -37.22 -22.83 -28.14
N VAL A 297 -37.25 -22.08 -29.24
CA VAL A 297 -38.34 -21.15 -29.56
C VAL A 297 -39.15 -21.67 -30.75
N THR A 298 -40.46 -21.76 -30.58
CA THR A 298 -41.42 -22.13 -31.62
C THR A 298 -42.42 -21.00 -31.88
N LEU A 299 -43.10 -21.06 -33.02
CA LEU A 299 -44.15 -20.10 -33.40
C LEU A 299 -45.49 -20.82 -33.45
N ALA A 300 -46.54 -20.17 -32.94
CA ALA A 300 -47.90 -20.60 -33.22
C ALA A 300 -48.27 -20.33 -34.69
N PRO A 301 -49.18 -21.11 -35.30
CA PRO A 301 -49.53 -20.98 -36.73
C PRO A 301 -50.01 -19.59 -37.16
N LYS A 302 -50.61 -18.81 -36.24
CA LYS A 302 -51.03 -17.43 -36.50
C LYS A 302 -49.85 -16.46 -36.53
N ALA A 303 -48.87 -16.66 -35.64
CA ALA A 303 -47.67 -15.83 -35.57
C ALA A 303 -46.79 -16.04 -36.81
N GLU A 304 -46.63 -17.30 -37.25
CA GLU A 304 -45.86 -17.67 -38.44
C GLU A 304 -46.36 -16.96 -39.70
N LYS A 305 -47.67 -16.84 -39.89
CA LYS A 305 -48.28 -16.14 -41.03
C LYS A 305 -48.12 -14.62 -41.01
N MET A 306 -47.81 -14.04 -39.85
CA MET A 306 -47.77 -12.60 -39.61
C MET A 306 -46.39 -12.10 -39.18
N LEU A 307 -45.34 -12.88 -39.47
CA LEU A 307 -43.96 -12.51 -39.22
C LEU A 307 -43.55 -11.27 -40.04
N PRO A 308 -42.95 -10.24 -39.42
CA PRO A 308 -42.32 -9.15 -40.17
C PRO A 308 -41.05 -9.64 -40.88
N GLN A 309 -40.76 -9.09 -42.08
CA GLN A 309 -39.55 -9.47 -42.83
C GLN A 309 -38.26 -9.02 -42.12
N ASP A 310 -38.25 -7.81 -41.57
CA ASP A 310 -37.09 -7.20 -40.88
C ASP A 310 -37.24 -7.17 -39.35
N GLY A 311 -37.99 -8.11 -38.78
CA GLY A 311 -38.20 -8.15 -37.33
C GLY A 311 -36.94 -8.49 -36.53
N VAL A 312 -36.96 -8.11 -35.25
CA VAL A 312 -35.89 -8.39 -34.29
C VAL A 312 -36.45 -9.26 -33.17
N LEU A 313 -35.75 -10.37 -32.89
CA LEU A 313 -36.03 -11.26 -31.77
C LEU A 313 -35.30 -10.75 -30.51
N TYR A 314 -36.07 -10.52 -29.46
CA TYR A 314 -35.60 -10.21 -28.12
C TYR A 314 -35.92 -11.36 -27.19
N ILE A 315 -34.89 -11.91 -26.55
CA ILE A 315 -35.01 -12.96 -25.54
C ILE A 315 -34.54 -12.35 -24.23
N SER A 316 -35.39 -12.38 -23.22
CA SER A 316 -35.08 -11.87 -21.89
C SER A 316 -35.39 -12.94 -20.85
N VAL A 317 -34.45 -13.22 -19.96
CA VAL A 317 -34.60 -14.17 -18.86
C VAL A 317 -34.71 -13.39 -17.56
N SER A 318 -35.66 -13.74 -16.69
CA SER A 318 -35.81 -13.17 -15.34
C SER A 318 -36.00 -14.27 -14.29
N ASP A 319 -36.03 -13.89 -13.02
CA ASP A 319 -36.27 -14.79 -11.87
C ASP A 319 -37.78 -15.01 -11.60
N GLY A 320 -38.66 -14.42 -12.41
CA GLY A 320 -40.12 -14.43 -12.23
C GLY A 320 -40.64 -13.55 -11.09
N ALA A 321 -39.78 -13.03 -10.21
CA ALA A 321 -40.14 -12.16 -9.09
C ALA A 321 -39.96 -10.67 -9.43
N SER A 322 -38.96 -10.35 -10.24
CA SER A 322 -38.69 -8.99 -10.73
C SER A 322 -38.91 -8.90 -12.24
N PRO A 323 -39.49 -7.78 -12.75
CA PRO A 323 -39.59 -7.55 -14.19
C PRO A 323 -38.24 -7.23 -14.84
N VAL A 324 -37.18 -7.01 -14.06
CA VAL A 324 -35.83 -6.71 -14.55
C VAL A 324 -35.15 -8.00 -15.01
N PRO A 325 -34.74 -8.11 -16.29
CA PRO A 325 -34.11 -9.32 -16.80
C PRO A 325 -32.68 -9.48 -16.28
N VAL A 326 -32.30 -10.72 -15.98
CA VAL A 326 -30.95 -11.12 -15.59
C VAL A 326 -30.04 -11.25 -16.81
N ALA A 327 -30.59 -11.74 -17.93
CA ALA A 327 -29.89 -11.91 -19.20
C ALA A 327 -30.77 -11.52 -20.39
N VAL A 328 -30.17 -10.90 -21.41
CA VAL A 328 -30.88 -10.46 -22.62
C VAL A 328 -30.07 -10.82 -23.87
N LYS A 329 -30.75 -11.34 -24.90
CA LYS A 329 -30.18 -11.63 -26.21
C LYS A 329 -31.05 -11.01 -27.30
N ARG A 330 -30.43 -10.20 -28.16
CA ARG A 330 -31.06 -9.55 -29.31
C ARG A 330 -30.47 -10.13 -30.59
N MET A 331 -31.32 -10.54 -31.53
CA MET A 331 -30.87 -11.04 -32.82
C MET A 331 -31.89 -10.78 -33.94
N PRO A 332 -31.47 -10.72 -35.21
CA PRO A 332 -32.38 -10.70 -36.35
C PRO A 332 -33.29 -11.94 -36.35
N LEU A 333 -34.48 -11.83 -36.96
CA LEU A 333 -35.33 -13.00 -37.19
C LEU A 333 -34.59 -14.07 -38.00
N SER A 334 -34.86 -15.33 -37.65
CA SER A 334 -34.28 -16.51 -38.28
C SER A 334 -35.38 -17.55 -38.51
N HIS A 335 -34.99 -18.73 -38.95
CA HIS A 335 -35.87 -19.87 -39.14
C HIS A 335 -36.30 -20.45 -37.79
N PHE A 336 -37.54 -20.94 -37.72
CA PHE A 336 -38.09 -21.61 -36.54
C PHE A 336 -38.37 -23.09 -36.88
N PRO A 337 -38.28 -24.02 -35.92
CA PRO A 337 -37.91 -23.81 -34.51
C PRO A 337 -36.45 -23.36 -34.33
N LEU A 338 -36.23 -22.39 -33.44
CA LEU A 338 -34.91 -21.82 -33.16
C LEU A 338 -34.36 -22.43 -31.87
N SER A 339 -33.19 -23.07 -31.93
CA SER A 339 -32.47 -23.59 -30.76
C SER A 339 -31.24 -22.74 -30.46
N LEU A 340 -31.09 -22.27 -29.23
CA LEU A 340 -29.93 -21.48 -28.80
C LEU A 340 -29.59 -21.70 -27.33
N THR A 341 -28.40 -21.27 -26.92
CA THR A 341 -27.99 -21.22 -25.51
C THR A 341 -27.83 -19.78 -25.04
N LEU A 342 -28.09 -19.57 -23.76
CA LEU A 342 -27.74 -18.36 -23.02
C LEU A 342 -26.89 -18.73 -21.81
N ASP A 343 -25.92 -17.89 -21.48
CA ASP A 343 -25.06 -18.04 -20.30
C ASP A 343 -24.81 -16.68 -19.63
N ASP A 344 -23.89 -16.65 -18.66
CA ASP A 344 -23.53 -15.43 -17.94
C ASP A 344 -22.93 -14.33 -18.83
N SER A 345 -22.44 -14.66 -20.03
CA SER A 345 -21.97 -13.65 -21.00
C SER A 345 -23.13 -12.81 -21.54
N ASN A 346 -24.39 -13.24 -21.34
CA ASN A 346 -25.59 -12.50 -21.74
C ASN A 346 -26.20 -11.68 -20.59
N ALA A 347 -25.55 -11.65 -19.42
CA ALA A 347 -26.03 -10.90 -18.27
C ALA A 347 -25.90 -9.38 -18.47
N MET A 348 -26.90 -8.61 -18.04
CA MET A 348 -26.85 -7.14 -18.14
C MET A 348 -26.14 -6.47 -16.94
N MET A 349 -26.03 -7.18 -15.81
CA MET A 349 -25.44 -6.67 -14.57
C MET A 349 -24.43 -7.67 -14.02
N PRO A 350 -23.22 -7.24 -13.59
CA PRO A 350 -22.21 -8.13 -13.01
C PRO A 350 -22.68 -8.87 -11.75
N ASP A 351 -23.56 -8.25 -10.97
CA ASP A 351 -24.04 -8.77 -9.68
C ASP A 351 -25.30 -9.64 -9.80
N ARG A 352 -25.86 -9.78 -11.01
CA ARG A 352 -27.10 -10.55 -11.27
C ARG A 352 -26.90 -11.48 -12.47
N LEU A 353 -26.08 -12.50 -12.25
CA LEU A 353 -25.75 -13.50 -13.26
C LEU A 353 -26.89 -14.51 -13.49
N LEU A 354 -26.92 -15.11 -14.68
CA LEU A 354 -27.89 -16.17 -15.00
C LEU A 354 -27.60 -17.41 -14.15
N SER A 355 -26.32 -17.79 -14.00
CA SER A 355 -25.88 -18.93 -13.21
C SER A 355 -26.24 -18.85 -11.73
N ALA A 356 -26.45 -17.64 -11.20
CA ALA A 356 -26.85 -17.42 -9.82
C ALA A 356 -28.37 -17.64 -9.58
N GLN A 357 -29.17 -17.83 -10.63
CA GLN A 357 -30.61 -18.01 -10.49
C GLN A 357 -30.98 -19.44 -10.06
N HIS A 358 -32.02 -19.55 -9.22
CA HIS A 358 -32.59 -20.83 -8.78
C HIS A 358 -33.87 -21.21 -9.54
N GLN A 359 -34.48 -20.24 -10.21
CA GLN A 359 -35.63 -20.40 -11.08
C GLN A 359 -35.55 -19.35 -12.19
N VAL A 360 -36.17 -19.63 -13.32
CA VAL A 360 -36.16 -18.73 -14.47
C VAL A 360 -37.53 -18.63 -15.13
N GLU A 361 -37.83 -17.45 -15.66
CA GLU A 361 -38.89 -17.18 -16.62
C GLU A 361 -38.24 -16.65 -17.90
N VAL A 362 -38.58 -17.23 -19.04
CA VAL A 362 -38.07 -16.81 -20.34
C VAL A 362 -39.19 -16.11 -21.10
N ARG A 363 -38.91 -14.87 -21.51
CA ARG A 363 -39.80 -14.08 -22.35
C ARG A 363 -39.16 -13.84 -23.70
N VAL A 364 -39.88 -14.21 -24.76
CA VAL A 364 -39.43 -14.08 -26.14
C VAL A 364 -40.37 -13.15 -26.89
N ARG A 365 -39.84 -12.07 -27.46
CA ARG A 365 -40.61 -11.07 -28.20
C ARG A 365 -40.04 -10.87 -29.60
N ILE A 366 -40.92 -10.80 -30.60
CA ILE A 366 -40.59 -10.36 -31.95
C ILE A 366 -41.07 -8.92 -32.10
N SER A 367 -40.11 -8.01 -32.18
CA SER A 367 -40.35 -6.60 -32.47
C SER A 367 -40.42 -6.37 -33.96
N ARG A 368 -41.45 -5.65 -34.43
CA ARG A 368 -41.61 -5.33 -35.86
C ARG A 368 -40.76 -4.16 -36.33
N ASP A 369 -40.49 -3.20 -35.45
CA ASP A 369 -39.78 -1.94 -35.72
C ASP A 369 -38.35 -1.95 -35.16
N GLY A 370 -37.94 -3.04 -34.51
CA GLY A 370 -36.64 -3.18 -33.85
C GLY A 370 -36.52 -2.43 -32.52
N SER A 371 -37.62 -1.92 -31.96
CA SER A 371 -37.62 -1.25 -30.66
C SER A 371 -37.44 -2.24 -29.51
N ALA A 372 -36.58 -1.89 -28.54
CA ALA A 372 -36.39 -2.65 -27.30
C ALA A 372 -37.63 -2.60 -26.38
N ASN A 373 -38.47 -1.57 -26.52
CA ASN A 373 -39.71 -1.44 -25.75
C ASN A 373 -40.85 -2.18 -26.46
N PRO A 374 -41.77 -2.83 -25.72
CA PRO A 374 -42.94 -3.47 -26.31
C PRO A 374 -43.83 -2.48 -27.07
N ARG A 375 -44.27 -2.86 -28.27
CA ARG A 375 -45.20 -2.08 -29.10
C ARG A 375 -46.46 -2.88 -29.44
N PRO A 376 -47.60 -2.21 -29.68
CA PRO A 376 -48.79 -2.85 -30.26
C PRO A 376 -48.45 -3.59 -31.56
N GLY A 377 -48.91 -4.83 -31.67
CA GLY A 377 -48.69 -5.68 -32.83
C GLY A 377 -47.42 -6.54 -32.80
N ASP A 378 -46.56 -6.39 -31.80
CA ASP A 378 -45.44 -7.31 -31.56
C ASP A 378 -45.95 -8.70 -31.13
N TRP A 379 -45.16 -9.73 -31.43
CA TRP A 379 -45.47 -11.10 -30.99
C TRP A 379 -44.70 -11.46 -29.72
N LEU A 380 -45.33 -12.19 -28.82
CA LEU A 380 -44.84 -12.51 -27.49
C LEU A 380 -45.10 -13.99 -27.15
N GLY A 381 -44.10 -14.61 -26.53
CA GLY A 381 -44.18 -15.92 -25.87
C GLY A 381 -43.54 -15.85 -24.49
N LEU A 382 -44.13 -16.55 -23.52
CA LEU A 382 -43.62 -16.66 -22.15
C LEU A 382 -43.54 -18.13 -21.75
N SER A 383 -42.44 -18.51 -21.09
CA SER A 383 -42.38 -19.78 -20.36
C SER A 383 -43.13 -19.66 -19.02
N ALA A 384 -43.42 -20.80 -18.40
CA ALA A 384 -43.70 -20.82 -16.97
C ALA A 384 -42.44 -20.48 -16.17
N VAL A 385 -42.62 -19.91 -14.97
CA VAL A 385 -41.54 -19.80 -13.98
C VAL A 385 -41.17 -21.22 -13.54
N THR A 386 -39.95 -21.65 -13.84
CA THR A 386 -39.51 -23.03 -13.63
C THR A 386 -38.25 -23.04 -12.76
N PRO A 387 -38.17 -23.89 -11.72
CA PRO A 387 -36.91 -24.14 -11.02
C PRO A 387 -35.83 -24.54 -12.02
N TRP A 388 -34.64 -23.96 -11.91
CA TRP A 388 -33.58 -24.15 -12.89
C TRP A 388 -32.27 -24.50 -12.21
N ASP A 389 -31.68 -25.61 -12.66
CA ASP A 389 -30.45 -26.19 -12.11
C ASP A 389 -29.20 -25.86 -12.95
N GLY A 390 -29.37 -25.18 -14.08
CA GLY A 390 -28.27 -24.83 -14.98
C GLY A 390 -28.15 -25.69 -16.24
N HIS A 391 -28.94 -26.75 -16.37
CA HIS A 391 -28.82 -27.73 -17.46
C HIS A 391 -30.15 -28.08 -18.15
N GLN A 392 -31.29 -27.77 -17.52
CA GLN A 392 -32.60 -28.07 -18.10
C GLN A 392 -32.92 -27.20 -19.33
N PRO A 393 -33.38 -27.81 -20.43
CA PRO A 393 -33.85 -27.06 -21.60
C PRO A 393 -35.22 -26.44 -21.34
N ILE A 394 -35.43 -25.23 -21.84
CA ILE A 394 -36.71 -24.53 -21.79
C ILE A 394 -37.25 -24.36 -23.21
N ALA A 395 -38.54 -24.60 -23.38
CA ALA A 395 -39.26 -24.34 -24.62
C ALA A 395 -40.21 -23.15 -24.45
N VAL A 396 -40.23 -22.25 -25.44
CA VAL A 396 -41.15 -21.12 -25.48
C VAL A 396 -41.86 -21.08 -26.82
N GLU A 397 -43.18 -21.12 -26.79
CA GLU A 397 -44.00 -20.86 -27.97
C GLU A 397 -44.43 -19.40 -28.00
N ILE A 398 -44.19 -18.73 -29.13
CA ILE A 398 -44.68 -17.38 -29.39
C ILE A 398 -46.10 -17.47 -29.96
N ASN A 399 -47.09 -17.13 -29.15
CA ASN A 399 -48.50 -17.35 -29.46
C ASN A 399 -49.42 -16.14 -29.20
N GLN A 400 -48.92 -15.08 -28.56
CA GLN A 400 -49.70 -13.90 -28.23
C GLN A 400 -49.25 -12.69 -29.04
N GLN A 401 -50.20 -11.90 -29.56
CA GLN A 401 -49.92 -10.60 -30.15
C GLN A 401 -50.26 -9.51 -29.13
N LEU A 402 -49.36 -8.54 -28.96
CA LEU A 402 -49.61 -7.40 -28.08
C LEU A 402 -50.72 -6.50 -28.66
N PRO A 403 -51.69 -6.08 -27.84
CA PRO A 403 -52.86 -5.32 -28.28
C PRO A 403 -52.52 -3.90 -28.73
#